data_AF-A0A1C5ZQ45-F1
#
_entry.id   AF-A0A1C5ZQ45-F1
#
_cell.length_a   1.000
_cell.length_b   1.000
_cell.length_c   1.000
_cell.angle_alpha   90.00
_cell.angle_beta   90.00
_cell.angle_gamma   90.00
#
_symmetry.space_group_name_H-M   'P 1'
#
loop_
_entity.id
_entity.type
_entity.pdbx_description
1 polymer ?
#
loop_
_entity_poly.entity_id
_entity_poly.type
_entity_poly.pdbx_seq_one_letter_code
_entity_poly.pdbx_strand_id
1 'polypeptide(L)'
;MPNYNDAQAVADLIARFDFKILREGPGDFSPAHRKYTCEFTRPGHEPFITTYQSNPQVHGEPTAADVFAALAVDALAVDGLLVDTFADEMGFEKPSQAIRAYESCHKTLDWLKNDLQLMTSEISDIAGTLDNELDGVREQVEREQAERKAKHEFEHPPVPEGFISIEKLQANLDLGEYGDRITEYTGNIADAFGEIADSNVDLYNYDLLKWLPDNYEWLEEADAQGLLEGCKGDLMRMTQMAQYECFTQDMYNHQEDIAKYAALEGLNEAGVYALADEVYDDVFDGGTIDFDDNNMDIEDFASEAETAIQDAMDAPLYDALGSNDEILEDGELSGDFEAIKESGYDFPNPCAMSVEAVRTVNEKGYEAAFNEFWREFMPEKGDDAPTLSEAAKETRDASGKLEQEGHDDQMSEREDERGNGDTEH
;
A
#
# COMPACT_ATOMS: atom_id res chain seq x y z
N MET A 1 11.14 23.58 16.54
CA MET A 1 12.04 22.46 16.84
C MET A 1 11.57 21.79 18.12
N PRO A 2 11.51 20.46 18.18
CA PRO A 2 11.19 19.72 19.39
C PRO A 2 12.15 20.09 20.53
N ASN A 3 11.69 20.03 21.78
CA ASN A 3 12.56 20.22 22.95
C ASN A 3 12.89 18.87 23.56
N TYR A 4 14.06 18.30 23.25
CA TYR A 4 14.43 16.96 23.73
C TYR A 4 14.92 16.90 25.18
N ASN A 5 14.86 18.02 25.92
CA ASN A 5 14.96 18.02 27.40
C ASN A 5 13.65 17.59 28.10
N ASP A 6 12.63 17.23 27.31
CA ASP A 6 11.32 16.80 27.77
C ASP A 6 11.11 15.32 27.41
N ALA A 7 10.71 14.51 28.38
CA ALA A 7 10.52 13.07 28.20
C ALA A 7 9.46 12.75 27.13
N GLN A 8 8.39 13.55 27.05
CA GLN A 8 7.36 13.41 26.02
C GLN A 8 7.97 13.57 24.62
N ALA A 9 8.77 14.61 24.38
CA ALA A 9 9.38 14.83 23.08
C ALA A 9 10.35 13.72 22.65
N VAL A 10 11.05 13.11 23.62
CA VAL A 10 11.93 11.95 23.35
C VAL A 10 11.10 10.69 23.08
N ALA A 11 10.02 10.48 23.83
CA ALA A 11 9.11 9.36 23.58
C ALA A 11 8.45 9.47 22.19
N ASP A 12 7.95 10.65 21.82
CA ASP A 12 7.35 10.96 20.52
C ASP A 12 8.33 10.69 19.35
N LEU A 13 9.64 10.83 19.58
CA LEU A 13 10.67 10.51 18.60
C LEU A 13 10.83 8.99 18.45
N ILE A 14 10.95 8.27 19.57
CA ILE A 14 11.20 6.82 19.59
C ILE A 14 9.96 6.04 19.14
N ALA A 15 8.75 6.50 19.49
CA ALA A 15 7.48 5.85 19.15
C ALA A 15 7.18 5.82 17.64
N ARG A 16 7.88 6.64 16.83
CA ARG A 16 7.80 6.64 15.36
C ARG A 16 8.38 5.39 14.73
N PHE A 17 9.21 4.65 15.46
CA PHE A 17 9.80 3.41 14.98
C PHE A 17 8.97 2.21 15.41
N ASP A 18 8.83 1.26 14.51
CA ASP A 18 8.56 -0.12 14.85
C ASP A 18 9.88 -0.76 15.28
N PHE A 19 9.92 -1.29 16.50
CA PHE A 19 11.11 -1.92 17.07
C PHE A 19 10.94 -3.43 17.14
N LYS A 20 11.94 -4.17 16.63
CA LYS A 20 11.94 -5.64 16.65
C LYS A 20 13.29 -6.18 17.12
N ILE A 21 13.23 -7.25 17.92
CA ILE A 21 14.39 -8.09 18.22
C ILE A 21 14.42 -9.21 17.18
N LEU A 22 15.41 -9.18 16.29
CA LEU A 22 15.55 -10.15 15.21
C LEU A 22 16.19 -11.45 15.68
N ARG A 23 17.21 -11.35 16.54
CA ARG A 23 18.01 -12.48 17.01
C ARG A 23 18.51 -12.23 18.42
N GLU A 24 18.63 -13.32 19.18
CA GLU A 24 19.21 -13.33 20.52
C GLU A 24 20.38 -14.33 20.59
N GLY A 25 21.44 -13.96 21.30
CA GLY A 25 22.63 -14.79 21.50
C GLY A 25 23.30 -14.56 22.86
N PRO A 26 24.36 -15.33 23.17
CA PRO A 26 25.15 -15.12 24.38
C PRO A 26 25.85 -13.75 24.32
N GLY A 27 25.81 -13.01 25.43
CA GLY A 27 26.51 -11.72 25.59
C GLY A 27 28.00 -11.89 25.89
N ASP A 28 28.75 -10.81 25.70
CA ASP A 28 30.21 -10.79 25.79
C ASP A 28 30.72 -10.52 27.24
N PHE A 29 29.89 -9.92 28.10
CA PHE A 29 30.29 -9.46 29.44
C PHE A 29 30.22 -10.54 30.52
N SER A 30 29.17 -11.36 30.51
CA SER A 30 29.02 -12.47 31.47
C SER A 30 28.04 -13.52 30.94
N PRO A 31 28.02 -14.74 31.52
CA PRO A 31 27.05 -15.78 31.13
C PRO A 31 25.58 -15.39 31.32
N ALA A 32 25.30 -14.35 32.11
CA ALA A 32 23.96 -13.82 32.33
C ALA A 32 23.58 -12.72 31.31
N HIS A 33 24.55 -12.15 30.59
CA HIS A 33 24.27 -11.16 29.55
C HIS A 33 23.82 -11.85 28.26
N ARG A 34 22.92 -11.19 27.56
CA ARG A 34 22.43 -11.58 26.26
C ARG A 34 22.73 -10.47 25.27
N LYS A 35 23.03 -10.87 24.04
CA LYS A 35 23.23 -9.98 22.90
C LYS A 35 22.01 -10.08 21.99
N TYR A 36 21.44 -8.93 21.68
CA TYR A 36 20.28 -8.78 20.84
C TYR A 36 20.70 -8.12 19.54
N THR A 37 20.24 -8.64 18.41
CA THR A 37 20.23 -7.92 17.14
C THR A 37 18.87 -7.25 17.03
N CYS A 38 18.87 -5.92 17.03
CA CYS A 38 17.67 -5.12 17.05
C CYS A 38 17.53 -4.35 15.74
N GLU A 39 16.29 -4.10 15.35
CA GLU A 39 15.92 -3.38 14.15
C GLU A 39 14.94 -2.26 14.49
N PHE A 40 15.22 -1.06 13.99
CA PHE A 40 14.31 0.07 13.98
C PHE A 40 13.83 0.29 12.54
N THR A 41 12.53 0.20 12.32
CA THR A 41 11.88 0.45 11.03
C THR A 41 10.92 1.61 11.12
N ARG A 42 10.82 2.39 10.04
CA ARG A 42 9.78 3.41 9.84
C ARG A 42 9.36 3.39 8.36
N PRO A 43 8.09 3.69 8.02
CA PRO A 43 7.63 3.70 6.62
C PRO A 43 8.49 4.64 5.75
N GLY A 44 8.84 4.21 4.54
CA GLY A 44 9.60 5.02 3.58
C GLY A 44 11.10 5.17 3.85
N HIS A 45 11.68 4.42 4.79
CA HIS A 45 13.13 4.49 5.09
C HIS A 45 13.78 3.11 5.29
N GLU A 46 15.08 3.03 5.01
CA GLU A 46 15.85 1.80 5.25
C GLU A 46 15.86 1.41 6.74
N PRO A 47 15.76 0.10 7.07
CA PRO A 47 15.84 -0.37 8.45
C PRO A 47 17.21 -0.10 9.08
N PHE A 48 17.23 0.43 10.30
CA PHE A 48 18.47 0.56 11.06
C PHE A 48 18.68 -0.65 11.97
N ILE A 49 19.68 -1.47 11.61
CA ILE A 49 20.06 -2.66 12.37
C ILE A 49 21.28 -2.36 13.24
N THR A 50 21.16 -2.70 14.53
CA THR A 50 22.22 -2.58 15.54
C THR A 50 22.29 -3.80 16.45
N THR A 51 23.30 -3.84 17.33
CA THR A 51 23.39 -4.84 18.40
C THR A 51 23.40 -4.19 19.76
N TYR A 52 22.62 -4.74 20.68
CA TYR A 52 22.53 -4.27 22.06
C TYR A 52 22.82 -5.43 23.02
N GLN A 53 23.37 -5.14 24.20
CA GLN A 53 23.62 -6.17 25.23
C GLN A 53 23.07 -5.72 26.58
N SER A 54 22.33 -6.60 27.24
CA SER A 54 21.87 -6.38 28.61
C SER A 54 21.78 -7.69 29.38
N ASN A 55 21.61 -7.58 30.69
CA ASN A 55 21.24 -8.70 31.55
C ASN A 55 19.71 -8.72 31.73
N PRO A 56 18.97 -9.61 31.05
CA PRO A 56 17.51 -9.62 31.12
C PRO A 56 16.97 -10.04 32.49
N GLN A 57 17.78 -10.66 33.35
CA GLN A 57 17.36 -10.98 34.72
C GLN A 57 17.25 -9.73 35.61
N VAL A 58 17.89 -8.63 35.21
CA VAL A 58 17.90 -7.37 35.97
C VAL A 58 17.04 -6.33 35.27
N HIS A 59 17.14 -6.23 33.95
CA HIS A 59 16.52 -5.16 33.17
C HIS A 59 15.34 -5.62 32.31
N GLY A 60 15.04 -6.92 32.25
CA GLY A 60 14.07 -7.47 31.30
C GLY A 60 14.61 -7.55 29.88
N GLU A 61 13.73 -7.91 28.93
CA GLU A 61 14.03 -7.83 27.51
C GLU A 61 14.15 -6.35 27.09
N PRO A 62 15.15 -5.96 26.28
CA PRO A 62 15.36 -4.56 25.96
C PRO A 62 14.21 -3.99 25.12
N THR A 63 13.81 -2.78 25.46
CA THR A 63 12.84 -1.98 24.69
C THR A 63 13.53 -1.05 23.69
N ALA A 64 12.72 -0.43 22.82
CA ALA A 64 13.20 0.59 21.91
C ALA A 64 13.96 1.72 22.64
N ALA A 65 13.44 2.17 23.80
CA ALA A 65 14.06 3.22 24.60
C ALA A 65 15.42 2.81 25.19
N ASP A 66 15.55 1.57 25.67
CA ASP A 66 16.82 1.06 26.22
C ASP A 66 17.92 1.03 25.15
N VAL A 67 17.56 0.57 23.95
CA VAL A 67 18.50 0.50 22.83
C VAL A 67 18.82 1.91 22.32
N PHE A 68 17.82 2.79 22.18
CA PHE A 68 18.03 4.16 21.71
C PHE A 68 18.90 4.98 22.68
N ALA A 69 18.76 4.76 23.99
CA ALA A 69 19.62 5.38 24.99
C ALA A 69 21.10 5.02 24.81
N ALA A 70 21.39 3.73 24.58
CA ALA A 70 22.75 3.28 24.29
C ALA A 70 23.28 3.89 22.98
N LEU A 71 22.45 3.94 21.93
CA LEU A 71 22.82 4.51 20.64
C LEU A 71 23.15 6.01 20.74
N ALA A 72 22.39 6.78 21.52
CA ALA A 72 22.65 8.20 21.72
C ALA A 72 24.00 8.42 22.44
N VAL A 73 24.32 7.60 23.44
CA VAL A 73 25.62 7.64 24.13
C VAL A 73 26.76 7.23 23.18
N ASP A 74 26.59 6.16 22.41
CA ASP A 74 27.58 5.68 21.44
C ASP A 74 27.89 6.74 20.38
N ALA A 75 26.87 7.45 19.88
CA ALA A 75 27.05 8.52 18.91
C ALA A 75 27.86 9.70 19.49
N LEU A 76 27.56 10.11 20.73
CA LEU A 76 28.29 11.19 21.42
C LEU A 76 29.73 10.79 21.75
N ALA A 77 30.00 9.50 21.94
CA ALA A 77 31.34 8.99 22.22
C ALA A 77 32.31 9.10 21.04
N VAL A 78 31.82 9.31 19.81
CA VAL A 78 32.66 9.48 18.61
C VAL A 78 32.51 10.84 17.93
N ASP A 79 31.56 11.68 18.36
CA ASP A 79 31.33 12.98 17.72
C ASP A 79 32.57 13.89 17.81
N GLY A 80 33.12 14.25 16.66
CA GLY A 80 34.32 15.09 16.55
C GLY A 80 35.63 14.42 16.97
N LEU A 81 35.64 13.11 17.26
CA LEU A 81 36.84 12.36 17.61
C LEU A 81 37.38 11.58 16.40
N LEU A 82 38.71 11.43 16.37
CA LEU A 82 39.38 10.52 15.45
C LEU A 82 39.51 9.13 16.10
N VAL A 83 39.62 8.09 15.27
CA VAL A 83 39.67 6.69 15.73
C VAL A 83 40.80 6.40 16.70
N ASP A 84 41.95 7.09 16.60
CA ASP A 84 43.07 6.96 17.52
C ASP A 84 42.76 7.55 18.90
N THR A 85 42.20 8.76 18.95
CA THR A 85 41.75 9.38 20.20
C THR A 85 40.67 8.55 20.88
N PHE A 86 39.68 8.07 20.13
CA PHE A 86 38.64 7.18 20.64
C PHE A 86 39.22 5.87 21.19
N ALA A 87 40.18 5.27 20.48
CA ALA A 87 40.82 4.03 20.90
C ALA A 87 41.55 4.19 22.25
N ASP A 88 42.26 5.31 22.42
CA ASP A 88 42.99 5.64 23.65
C ASP A 88 42.04 5.94 24.81
N GLU A 89 40.97 6.70 24.58
CA GLU A 89 39.97 7.05 25.61
C GLU A 89 39.17 5.84 26.09
N MET A 90 38.81 4.93 25.18
CA MET A 90 38.06 3.70 25.50
C MET A 90 38.96 2.55 25.97
N GLY A 91 40.29 2.74 25.94
CA GLY A 91 41.27 1.77 26.44
C GLY A 91 41.39 0.49 25.59
N PHE A 92 41.21 0.59 24.27
CA PHE A 92 41.33 -0.57 23.38
C PHE A 92 42.79 -0.98 23.15
N GLU A 93 43.14 -2.22 23.48
CA GLU A 93 44.50 -2.75 23.25
C GLU A 93 44.75 -3.23 21.82
N LYS A 94 43.68 -3.56 21.07
CA LYS A 94 43.77 -4.09 19.71
C LYS A 94 43.18 -3.09 18.71
N PRO A 95 43.94 -2.68 17.68
CA PRO A 95 43.44 -1.77 16.65
C PRO A 95 42.16 -2.27 15.97
N SER A 96 42.04 -3.58 15.73
CA SER A 96 40.86 -4.15 15.08
C SER A 96 39.59 -4.11 15.95
N GLN A 97 39.72 -4.07 17.28
CA GLN A 97 38.58 -3.89 18.17
C GLN A 97 38.16 -2.42 18.22
N ALA A 98 39.15 -1.51 18.32
CA ALA A 98 38.92 -0.08 18.29
C ALA A 98 38.22 0.36 16.99
N ILE A 99 38.72 -0.07 15.83
CA ILE A 99 38.13 0.28 14.52
C ILE A 99 36.68 -0.20 14.44
N ARG A 100 36.40 -1.46 14.81
CA ARG A 100 35.03 -2.00 14.74
C ARG A 100 34.06 -1.26 15.67
N ALA A 101 34.51 -0.93 16.89
CA ALA A 101 33.70 -0.18 17.84
C ALA A 101 33.45 1.25 17.33
N TYR A 102 34.52 1.93 16.88
CA TYR A 102 34.45 3.27 16.30
C TYR A 102 33.50 3.33 15.10
N GLU A 103 33.64 2.41 14.13
CA GLU A 103 32.78 2.33 12.95
C GLU A 103 31.31 2.07 13.33
N SER A 104 31.05 1.25 14.35
CA SER A 104 29.69 0.99 14.85
C SER A 104 29.05 2.22 15.50
N CYS A 105 29.80 2.93 16.33
CA CYS A 105 29.37 4.20 16.93
C CYS A 105 29.16 5.27 15.85
N HIS A 106 30.06 5.35 14.86
CA HIS A 106 29.98 6.32 13.77
C HIS A 106 28.79 6.06 12.86
N LYS A 107 28.49 4.79 12.54
CA LYS A 107 27.26 4.40 11.83
C LYS A 107 26.02 4.91 12.57
N THR A 108 26.02 4.83 13.90
CA THR A 108 24.92 5.33 14.74
C THR A 108 24.83 6.85 14.70
N LEU A 109 25.97 7.54 14.79
CA LEU A 109 26.05 9.00 14.66
C LEU A 109 25.53 9.47 13.29
N ASP A 110 25.92 8.80 12.21
CA ASP A 110 25.47 9.10 10.85
C ASP A 110 23.97 8.88 10.71
N TRP A 111 23.42 7.80 11.27
CA TRP A 111 21.98 7.55 11.28
C TRP A 111 21.20 8.64 12.04
N LEU A 112 21.64 9.01 13.25
CA LEU A 112 20.97 10.06 14.03
C LEU A 112 21.06 11.43 13.34
N LYS A 113 22.19 11.78 12.73
CA LYS A 113 22.41 13.08 12.09
C LYS A 113 21.80 13.19 10.71
N ASN A 114 21.97 12.18 9.86
CA ASN A 114 21.57 12.24 8.46
C ASN A 114 20.16 11.71 8.24
N ASP A 115 19.79 10.62 8.91
CA ASP A 115 18.49 10.00 8.65
C ASP A 115 17.42 10.60 9.56
N LEU A 116 17.77 10.94 10.81
CA LEU A 116 16.85 11.60 11.75
C LEU A 116 17.01 13.12 11.80
N GLN A 117 17.98 13.67 11.08
CA GLN A 117 18.21 15.12 10.97
C GLN A 117 18.44 15.79 12.33
N LEU A 118 19.05 15.08 13.29
CA LEU A 118 19.32 15.59 14.63
C LEU A 118 20.67 16.31 14.70
N MET A 119 20.71 17.43 15.42
CA MET A 119 21.95 18.11 15.77
C MET A 119 22.65 17.39 16.94
N THR A 120 23.98 17.53 17.07
CA THR A 120 24.72 17.00 18.24
C THR A 120 24.10 17.45 19.57
N SER A 121 23.65 18.71 19.67
CA SER A 121 23.01 19.21 20.89
C SER A 121 21.71 18.48 21.20
N GLU A 122 20.93 18.14 20.17
CA GLU A 122 19.68 17.39 20.35
C GLU A 122 19.96 15.95 20.76
N ILE A 123 20.99 15.30 20.19
CA ILE A 123 21.43 13.96 20.61
C ILE A 123 21.89 13.99 22.08
N SER A 124 22.59 15.04 22.50
CA SER A 124 22.99 15.25 23.90
C SER A 124 21.80 15.43 24.83
N ASP A 125 20.81 16.21 24.43
CA ASP A 125 19.59 16.42 25.22
C ASP A 125 18.79 15.11 25.34
N ILE A 126 18.66 14.35 24.24
CA ILE A 126 18.03 13.02 24.23
C ILE A 126 18.76 12.06 25.18
N ALA A 127 20.09 11.97 25.08
CA ALA A 127 20.88 11.11 25.95
C ALA A 127 20.73 11.49 27.43
N GLY A 128 20.73 12.79 27.74
CA GLY A 128 20.51 13.30 29.09
C GLY A 128 19.12 12.98 29.62
N THR A 129 18.08 13.15 28.80
CA THR A 129 16.70 12.81 29.17
C THR A 129 16.54 11.32 29.41
N LEU A 130 17.10 10.47 28.53
CA LEU A 130 17.06 9.02 28.68
C LEU A 130 17.86 8.54 29.91
N ASP A 131 18.97 9.17 30.26
CA ASP A 131 19.73 8.81 31.49
C ASP A 131 18.94 9.14 32.78
N ASN A 132 18.17 10.23 32.77
CA ASN A 132 17.44 10.69 33.96
C ASN A 132 16.03 10.11 34.10
N GLU A 133 15.32 9.88 32.98
CA GLU A 133 13.89 9.58 32.97
C GLU A 133 13.54 8.35 32.10
N LEU A 134 14.48 7.40 31.94
CA LEU A 134 14.33 6.21 31.09
C LEU A 134 13.00 5.48 31.27
N ASP A 135 12.63 5.20 32.53
CA ASP A 135 11.41 4.44 32.85
C ASP A 135 10.14 5.21 32.40
N GLY A 136 10.13 6.53 32.57
CA GLY A 136 9.03 7.39 32.13
C GLY A 136 8.93 7.45 30.60
N VAL A 137 10.07 7.58 29.92
CA VAL A 137 10.12 7.53 28.45
C VAL A 137 9.68 6.15 27.94
N ARG A 138 10.07 5.05 28.59
CA ARG A 138 9.66 3.69 28.19
C ARG A 138 8.15 3.50 28.26
N GLU A 139 7.54 3.80 29.41
CA GLU A 139 6.08 3.70 29.59
C GLU A 139 5.33 4.53 28.54
N GLN A 140 5.90 5.67 28.20
CA GLN A 140 5.31 6.58 27.25
C GLN A 140 5.43 6.13 25.80
N VAL A 141 6.61 5.64 25.38
CA VAL A 141 6.81 5.02 24.06
C VAL A 141 5.86 3.85 23.88
N GLU A 142 5.72 2.99 24.90
CA GLU A 142 4.78 1.87 24.87
C GLU A 142 3.33 2.35 24.69
N ARG A 143 2.92 3.39 25.42
CA ARG A 143 1.58 3.98 25.28
C ARG A 143 1.37 4.56 23.88
N GLU A 144 2.30 5.35 23.35
CA GLU A 144 2.17 5.99 22.04
C GLU A 144 2.20 4.97 20.90
N GLN A 145 3.04 3.94 20.99
CA GLN A 145 3.04 2.83 20.04
C GLN A 145 1.74 2.03 20.12
N ALA A 146 1.20 1.80 21.32
CA ALA A 146 -0.09 1.15 21.51
C ALA A 146 -1.26 1.98 20.98
N GLU A 147 -1.26 3.30 21.21
CA GLU A 147 -2.25 4.24 20.67
C GLU A 147 -2.17 4.32 19.15
N ARG A 148 -0.96 4.41 18.56
CA ARG A 148 -0.75 4.37 17.11
C ARG A 148 -1.23 3.05 16.51
N LYS A 149 -0.89 1.93 17.15
CA LYS A 149 -1.33 0.62 16.70
C LYS A 149 -2.85 0.49 16.80
N ALA A 150 -3.46 0.92 17.89
CA ALA A 150 -4.92 0.89 18.07
C ALA A 150 -5.62 1.82 17.07
N LYS A 151 -5.05 3.00 16.79
CA LYS A 151 -5.55 3.91 15.77
C LYS A 151 -5.48 3.27 14.39
N HIS A 152 -4.36 2.64 14.03
CA HIS A 152 -4.22 1.91 12.78
C HIS A 152 -5.19 0.72 12.71
N GLU A 153 -5.33 -0.11 13.75
CA GLU A 153 -6.31 -1.21 13.77
C GLU A 153 -7.75 -0.70 13.69
N PHE A 154 -8.01 0.50 14.24
CA PHE A 154 -9.29 1.17 14.10
C PHE A 154 -9.49 1.58 12.64
N GLU A 155 -8.59 2.35 12.05
CA GLU A 155 -8.64 2.88 10.67
C GLU A 155 -8.62 1.77 9.60
N HIS A 156 -7.99 0.63 9.88
CA HIS A 156 -7.86 -0.52 8.97
C HIS A 156 -8.49 -1.78 9.58
N PRO A 157 -9.82 -1.81 9.78
CA PRO A 157 -10.50 -2.97 10.36
C PRO A 157 -10.44 -4.17 9.41
N PRO A 158 -10.45 -5.41 9.93
CA PRO A 158 -10.49 -6.59 9.06
C PRO A 158 -11.77 -6.56 8.19
N VAL A 159 -11.60 -6.76 6.89
CA VAL A 159 -12.73 -6.80 5.96
C VAL A 159 -13.57 -8.07 6.14
N PRO A 160 -14.89 -8.02 5.94
CA PRO A 160 -15.76 -9.20 6.03
C PRO A 160 -15.46 -10.22 4.92
N GLU A 161 -15.96 -11.46 5.08
CA GLU A 161 -15.85 -12.50 4.05
C GLU A 161 -16.55 -12.07 2.75
N GLY A 162 -15.91 -12.31 1.60
CA GLY A 162 -16.36 -11.88 0.27
C GLY A 162 -16.06 -10.42 -0.06
N PHE A 163 -15.22 -9.76 0.75
CA PHE A 163 -14.73 -8.40 0.50
C PHE A 163 -13.20 -8.34 0.58
N ILE A 164 -12.64 -7.39 -0.16
CA ILE A 164 -11.24 -7.04 -0.18
C ILE A 164 -11.06 -5.53 0.03
N SER A 165 -10.04 -5.14 0.81
CA SER A 165 -9.76 -3.71 1.04
C SER A 165 -9.09 -3.08 -0.17
N ILE A 166 -9.37 -1.79 -0.41
CA ILE A 166 -8.73 -1.01 -1.48
C ILE A 166 -7.20 -1.09 -1.36
N GLU A 167 -6.64 -0.92 -0.16
CA GLU A 167 -5.19 -1.01 0.05
C GLU A 167 -4.59 -2.33 -0.42
N LYS A 168 -5.32 -3.44 -0.23
CA LYS A 168 -4.86 -4.76 -0.65
C LYS A 168 -4.98 -4.94 -2.16
N LEU A 169 -6.00 -4.35 -2.78
CA LEU A 169 -6.14 -4.30 -4.23
C LEU A 169 -4.98 -3.52 -4.85
N GLN A 170 -4.73 -2.30 -4.37
CA GLN A 170 -3.63 -1.45 -4.82
C GLN A 170 -2.27 -2.15 -4.67
N ALA A 171 -2.03 -2.85 -3.56
CA ALA A 171 -0.78 -3.57 -3.33
C ALA A 171 -0.54 -4.77 -4.28
N ASN A 172 -1.56 -5.22 -5.02
CA ASN A 172 -1.44 -6.31 -5.99
C ASN A 172 -1.19 -5.84 -7.42
N LEU A 173 -1.28 -4.52 -7.68
CA LEU A 173 -1.09 -3.94 -9.02
C LEU A 173 0.40 -3.79 -9.33
N ASP A 174 0.79 -4.00 -10.60
CA ASP A 174 2.14 -3.74 -11.09
C ASP A 174 2.20 -2.36 -11.73
N LEU A 175 2.62 -1.35 -10.97
CA LEU A 175 2.62 0.05 -11.41
C LEU A 175 3.87 0.46 -12.20
N GLY A 176 4.79 -0.46 -12.45
CA GLY A 176 6.10 -0.13 -13.04
C GLY A 176 6.93 0.79 -12.14
N GLU A 177 7.81 1.59 -12.76
CA GLU A 177 8.79 2.42 -12.05
C GLU A 177 8.19 3.73 -11.51
N TYR A 178 7.20 4.30 -12.21
CA TYR A 178 6.65 5.63 -11.93
C TYR A 178 5.13 5.72 -11.91
N GLY A 179 4.41 4.60 -12.10
CA GLY A 179 2.95 4.61 -12.22
C GLY A 179 2.21 5.03 -10.96
N ASP A 180 2.83 4.87 -9.78
CA ASP A 180 2.28 5.34 -8.50
C ASP A 180 2.08 6.86 -8.43
N ARG A 181 2.79 7.62 -9.27
CA ARG A 181 2.69 9.07 -9.37
C ARG A 181 1.49 9.57 -10.16
N ILE A 182 0.70 8.68 -10.78
CA ILE A 182 -0.40 9.08 -11.68
C ILE A 182 -1.41 10.01 -10.98
N THR A 183 -1.66 9.80 -9.69
CA THR A 183 -2.61 10.58 -8.89
C THR A 183 -2.11 11.99 -8.53
N GLU A 184 -0.85 12.32 -8.85
CA GLU A 184 -0.33 13.69 -8.77
C GLU A 184 -0.76 14.57 -9.96
N TYR A 185 -1.33 13.95 -11.00
CA TYR A 185 -1.68 14.56 -12.28
C TYR A 185 -3.19 14.52 -12.54
N THR A 186 -3.62 15.32 -13.51
CA THR A 186 -5.03 15.55 -13.86
C THR A 186 -5.22 15.58 -15.37
N GLY A 187 -6.39 15.22 -15.87
CA GLY A 187 -6.68 15.17 -17.31
C GLY A 187 -6.16 13.89 -17.96
N ASN A 188 -5.90 13.95 -19.27
CA ASN A 188 -5.64 12.77 -20.07
C ASN A 188 -4.44 11.93 -19.59
N ILE A 189 -4.64 10.61 -19.47
CA ILE A 189 -3.61 9.68 -18.96
C ILE A 189 -2.34 9.64 -19.84
N ALA A 190 -2.46 9.71 -21.16
CA ALA A 190 -1.31 9.71 -22.06
C ALA A 190 -0.46 10.99 -21.93
N ASP A 191 -1.12 12.14 -21.76
CA ASP A 191 -0.43 13.40 -21.47
C ASP A 191 0.27 13.34 -20.11
N ALA A 192 -0.39 12.79 -19.08
CA ALA A 192 0.20 12.61 -17.75
C ALA A 192 1.42 11.68 -17.78
N PHE A 193 1.40 10.57 -18.53
CA PHE A 193 2.57 9.72 -18.72
C PHE A 193 3.74 10.49 -19.33
N GLY A 194 3.49 11.32 -20.34
CA GLY A 194 4.53 12.19 -20.90
C GLY A 194 5.11 13.16 -19.88
N GLU A 195 4.28 13.79 -19.05
CA GLU A 195 4.72 14.73 -18.02
C GLU A 195 5.50 14.04 -16.88
N ILE A 196 5.05 12.86 -16.45
CA ILE A 196 5.76 12.03 -15.47
C ILE A 196 7.13 11.66 -16.02
N ALA A 197 7.20 11.13 -17.25
CA ALA A 197 8.45 10.75 -17.88
C ALA A 197 9.42 11.93 -17.98
N ASP A 198 8.98 13.08 -18.52
CA ASP A 198 9.82 14.28 -18.66
C ASP A 198 10.37 14.76 -17.31
N SER A 199 9.56 14.68 -16.24
CA SER A 199 9.98 15.10 -14.90
C SER A 199 11.06 14.22 -14.26
N ASN A 200 11.18 12.96 -14.69
CA ASN A 200 12.12 11.97 -14.14
C ASN A 200 13.39 11.80 -14.98
N VAL A 201 13.46 12.39 -16.19
CA VAL A 201 14.68 12.34 -17.02
C VAL A 201 15.85 13.01 -16.32
N ASP A 202 17.01 12.35 -16.32
CA ASP A 202 18.19 12.87 -15.63
C ASP A 202 18.71 14.17 -16.25
N LEU A 203 18.99 15.15 -15.38
CA LEU A 203 19.57 16.43 -15.77
C LEU A 203 21.11 16.44 -15.74
N TYR A 204 21.72 15.56 -14.95
CA TYR A 204 23.16 15.52 -14.78
C TYR A 204 23.81 14.51 -15.74
N ASN A 205 24.82 14.97 -16.49
CA ASN A 205 25.57 14.13 -17.42
C ASN A 205 26.16 12.87 -16.77
N TYR A 206 26.46 12.91 -15.47
CA TYR A 206 26.98 11.75 -14.76
C TYR A 206 25.95 10.62 -14.70
N ASP A 207 24.71 10.92 -14.33
CA ASP A 207 23.64 9.94 -14.18
C ASP A 207 23.22 9.40 -15.56
N LEU A 208 23.09 10.27 -16.56
CA LEU A 208 22.86 9.88 -17.96
C LEU A 208 23.94 8.89 -18.48
N LEU A 209 25.23 9.20 -18.24
CA LEU A 209 26.33 8.33 -18.67
C LEU A 209 26.46 7.04 -17.83
N LYS A 210 25.90 7.03 -16.62
CA LYS A 210 25.84 5.85 -15.77
C LYS A 210 24.70 4.92 -16.20
N TRP A 211 23.56 5.48 -16.59
CA TRP A 211 22.38 4.74 -17.06
C TRP A 211 22.58 4.13 -18.46
N LEU A 212 23.14 4.91 -19.39
CA LEU A 212 23.22 4.55 -20.81
C LEU A 212 23.85 3.19 -21.14
N PRO A 213 24.98 2.77 -20.54
CA PRO A 213 25.64 1.51 -20.93
C PRO A 213 24.78 0.27 -20.73
N ASP A 214 23.87 0.31 -19.76
CA ASP A 214 22.99 -0.82 -19.42
C ASP A 214 21.62 -0.73 -20.13
N ASN A 215 21.35 0.37 -20.86
CA ASN A 215 20.04 0.71 -21.44
C ASN A 215 20.15 1.30 -22.86
N TYR A 216 21.21 0.97 -23.60
CA TYR A 216 21.52 1.63 -24.87
C TYR A 216 20.50 1.32 -25.97
N GLU A 217 19.75 0.23 -25.86
CA GLU A 217 18.68 -0.19 -26.77
C GLU A 217 17.59 0.87 -26.89
N TRP A 218 17.35 1.66 -25.84
CA TRP A 218 16.36 2.73 -25.85
C TRP A 218 16.78 3.91 -26.74
N LEU A 219 18.06 4.04 -27.10
CA LEU A 219 18.46 4.96 -28.17
C LEU A 219 17.95 4.49 -29.53
N GLU A 220 17.88 3.17 -29.75
CA GLU A 220 17.38 2.61 -31.01
C GLU A 220 15.85 2.77 -31.07
N GLU A 221 15.16 2.51 -29.96
CA GLU A 221 13.71 2.71 -29.85
C GLU A 221 13.33 4.19 -30.03
N ALA A 222 14.01 5.11 -29.33
CA ALA A 222 13.78 6.54 -29.51
C ALA A 222 14.06 7.04 -30.95
N ASP A 223 15.01 6.43 -31.68
CA ASP A 223 15.21 6.75 -33.11
C ASP A 223 14.07 6.19 -33.97
N ALA A 224 13.55 5.01 -33.64
CA ALA A 224 12.43 4.37 -34.33
C ALA A 224 11.12 5.16 -34.17
N GLN A 225 10.87 5.71 -32.98
CA GLN A 225 9.75 6.62 -32.70
C GLN A 225 9.96 8.03 -33.26
N GLY A 226 11.14 8.33 -33.82
CA GLY A 226 11.48 9.64 -34.40
C GLY A 226 11.81 10.72 -33.36
N LEU A 227 11.91 10.37 -32.08
CA LEU A 227 12.22 11.31 -30.99
C LEU A 227 13.63 11.89 -31.09
N LEU A 228 14.56 11.20 -31.77
CA LEU A 228 15.92 11.71 -31.96
C LEU A 228 16.03 12.77 -33.07
N GLU A 229 14.95 13.08 -33.78
CA GLU A 229 14.94 14.13 -34.80
C GLU A 229 15.23 15.50 -34.19
N GLY A 230 16.40 16.07 -34.53
CA GLY A 230 16.85 17.38 -34.04
C GLY A 230 17.89 17.33 -32.91
N CYS A 231 18.15 16.16 -32.32
CA CYS A 231 19.24 15.98 -31.34
C CYS A 231 20.34 15.01 -31.81
N LYS A 232 20.25 14.46 -33.03
CA LYS A 232 21.25 13.54 -33.60
C LYS A 232 22.68 14.10 -33.49
N GLY A 233 23.57 13.33 -32.87
CA GLY A 233 24.97 13.68 -32.64
C GLY A 233 25.25 14.35 -31.30
N ASP A 234 24.23 14.71 -30.53
CA ASP A 234 24.35 15.11 -29.12
C ASP A 234 23.99 13.92 -28.22
N LEU A 235 25.01 13.17 -27.78
CA LEU A 235 24.80 11.94 -27.01
C LEU A 235 24.00 12.18 -25.72
N MET A 236 24.17 13.33 -25.05
CA MET A 236 23.47 13.58 -23.79
C MET A 236 21.99 13.79 -24.05
N ARG A 237 21.64 14.62 -25.04
CA ARG A 237 20.25 14.82 -25.44
C ARG A 237 19.61 13.54 -26.00
N MET A 238 20.35 12.77 -26.78
CA MET A 238 19.87 11.48 -27.26
C MET A 238 19.59 10.52 -26.11
N THR A 239 20.46 10.50 -25.08
CA THR A 239 20.25 9.68 -23.88
C THR A 239 19.03 10.14 -23.08
N GLN A 240 18.79 11.45 -22.99
CA GLN A 240 17.59 12.00 -22.36
C GLN A 240 16.30 11.58 -23.08
N MET A 241 16.29 11.62 -24.42
CA MET A 241 15.16 11.13 -25.21
C MET A 241 14.96 9.61 -25.06
N ALA A 242 16.06 8.85 -24.91
CA ALA A 242 15.97 7.42 -24.62
C ALA A 242 15.41 7.12 -23.23
N GLN A 243 15.80 7.88 -22.19
CA GLN A 243 15.20 7.76 -20.86
C GLN A 243 13.72 8.12 -20.89
N TYR A 244 13.36 9.22 -21.56
CA TYR A 244 11.96 9.61 -21.75
C TYR A 244 11.14 8.48 -22.38
N GLU A 245 11.63 7.88 -23.46
CA GLU A 245 10.95 6.76 -24.14
C GLU A 245 10.87 5.53 -23.25
N CYS A 246 11.95 5.18 -22.54
CA CYS A 246 11.98 4.07 -21.59
C CYS A 246 10.91 4.21 -20.52
N PHE A 247 10.83 5.38 -19.87
CA PHE A 247 9.89 5.64 -18.79
C PHE A 247 8.45 5.70 -19.29
N THR A 248 8.23 6.35 -20.44
CA THR A 248 6.92 6.43 -21.07
C THR A 248 6.41 5.04 -21.46
N GLN A 249 7.26 4.21 -22.08
CA GLN A 249 6.90 2.85 -22.49
C GLN A 249 6.68 1.93 -21.28
N ASP A 250 7.44 2.10 -20.20
CA ASP A 250 7.18 1.40 -18.94
C ASP A 250 5.76 1.67 -18.44
N MET A 251 5.33 2.94 -18.37
CA MET A 251 3.96 3.28 -17.98
C MET A 251 2.92 2.71 -18.94
N TYR A 252 3.13 2.76 -20.25
CA TYR A 252 2.21 2.14 -21.22
C TYR A 252 2.12 0.60 -21.07
N ASN A 253 3.22 -0.07 -20.72
CA ASN A 253 3.19 -1.52 -20.47
C ASN A 253 2.39 -1.90 -19.21
N HIS A 254 2.23 -0.95 -18.28
CA HIS A 254 1.52 -1.10 -17.01
C HIS A 254 0.23 -0.27 -16.96
N GLN A 255 -0.25 0.25 -18.10
CA GLN A 255 -1.30 1.27 -18.14
C GLN A 255 -2.59 0.80 -17.44
N GLU A 256 -3.02 -0.43 -17.72
CA GLU A 256 -4.22 -1.00 -17.11
C GLU A 256 -4.14 -0.96 -15.58
N ASP A 257 -3.02 -1.43 -15.00
CA ASP A 257 -2.81 -1.43 -13.55
C ASP A 257 -2.70 0.00 -12.98
N ILE A 258 -2.07 0.92 -13.71
CA ILE A 258 -1.98 2.33 -13.31
C ILE A 258 -3.38 3.00 -13.31
N ALA A 259 -4.21 2.71 -14.30
CA ALA A 259 -5.57 3.22 -14.38
C ALA A 259 -6.47 2.64 -13.29
N LYS A 260 -6.36 1.33 -13.02
CA LYS A 260 -7.03 0.68 -11.87
C LYS A 260 -6.60 1.31 -10.55
N TYR A 261 -5.31 1.61 -10.39
CA TYR A 261 -4.78 2.30 -9.21
C TYR A 261 -5.40 3.69 -9.03
N ALA A 262 -5.51 4.49 -10.11
CA ALA A 262 -6.15 5.79 -10.09
C ALA A 262 -7.63 5.72 -9.69
N ALA A 263 -8.39 4.76 -10.26
CA ALA A 263 -9.78 4.51 -9.86
C ALA A 263 -9.90 4.13 -8.37
N LEU A 264 -9.06 3.21 -7.90
CA LEU A 264 -9.07 2.76 -6.51
C LEU A 264 -8.72 3.89 -5.53
N GLU A 265 -7.78 4.77 -5.88
CA GLU A 265 -7.46 5.93 -5.06
C GLU A 265 -8.64 6.92 -5.01
N GLY A 266 -9.29 7.18 -6.15
CA GLY A 266 -10.50 8.01 -6.18
C GLY A 266 -11.65 7.42 -5.36
N LEU A 267 -11.87 6.10 -5.42
CA LEU A 267 -12.86 5.43 -4.57
C LEU A 267 -12.52 5.56 -3.07
N ASN A 268 -11.24 5.49 -2.71
CA ASN A 268 -10.78 5.70 -1.34
C ASN A 268 -11.05 7.15 -0.88
N GLU A 269 -10.82 8.15 -1.74
CA GLU A 269 -11.17 9.56 -1.49
C GLU A 269 -12.68 9.77 -1.34
N ALA A 270 -13.49 9.00 -2.07
CA ALA A 270 -14.95 8.97 -1.95
C ALA A 270 -15.46 8.22 -0.70
N GLY A 271 -14.56 7.63 0.09
CA GLY A 271 -14.86 6.96 1.36
C GLY A 271 -15.12 5.46 1.25
N VAL A 272 -14.84 4.83 0.11
CA VAL A 272 -14.84 3.37 -0.02
C VAL A 272 -13.59 2.81 0.66
N TYR A 273 -13.75 1.79 1.49
CA TYR A 273 -12.64 1.08 2.13
C TYR A 273 -12.53 -0.36 1.63
N ALA A 274 -13.67 -1.01 1.42
CA ALA A 274 -13.75 -2.40 1.01
C ALA A 274 -14.72 -2.57 -0.17
N LEU A 275 -14.31 -3.37 -1.15
CA LEU A 275 -15.12 -3.77 -2.30
C LEU A 275 -15.46 -5.25 -2.20
N ALA A 276 -16.66 -5.64 -2.63
CA ALA A 276 -17.01 -7.04 -2.76
C ALA A 276 -16.15 -7.67 -3.87
N ASP A 277 -15.65 -8.89 -3.63
CA ASP A 277 -14.70 -9.55 -4.54
C ASP A 277 -15.26 -9.62 -5.97
N GLU A 278 -16.51 -10.07 -6.15
CA GLU A 278 -17.16 -10.16 -7.47
C GLU A 278 -17.43 -8.80 -8.12
N VAL A 279 -17.65 -7.75 -7.32
CA VAL A 279 -17.86 -6.40 -7.87
C VAL A 279 -16.54 -5.83 -8.36
N TYR A 280 -15.45 -6.11 -7.63
CA TYR A 280 -14.13 -5.78 -8.14
C TYR A 280 -13.86 -6.51 -9.46
N ASP A 281 -14.09 -7.82 -9.51
CA ASP A 281 -13.88 -8.61 -10.73
C ASP A 281 -14.72 -8.09 -11.89
N ASP A 282 -16.00 -7.76 -11.70
CA ASP A 282 -16.89 -7.27 -12.77
C ASP A 282 -16.54 -5.84 -13.25
N VAL A 283 -16.22 -4.94 -12.32
CA VAL A 283 -15.93 -3.54 -12.62
C VAL A 283 -14.52 -3.37 -13.19
N PHE A 284 -13.54 -4.03 -12.60
CA PHE A 284 -12.11 -3.85 -12.90
C PHE A 284 -11.57 -4.86 -13.91
N ASP A 285 -12.09 -6.10 -13.94
CA ASP A 285 -11.59 -7.17 -14.82
C ASP A 285 -12.64 -7.65 -15.85
N GLY A 286 -13.92 -7.31 -15.66
CA GLY A 286 -15.05 -7.78 -16.48
C GLY A 286 -15.28 -6.99 -17.78
N GLY A 287 -14.48 -5.96 -18.03
CA GLY A 287 -14.59 -5.10 -19.22
C GLY A 287 -15.72 -4.07 -19.15
N THR A 288 -16.26 -3.82 -17.95
CA THR A 288 -17.23 -2.74 -17.70
C THR A 288 -16.61 -1.37 -17.97
N ILE A 289 -15.35 -1.21 -17.56
CA ILE A 289 -14.52 -0.02 -17.79
C ILE A 289 -13.31 -0.46 -18.61
N ASP A 290 -12.96 0.33 -19.63
CA ASP A 290 -11.76 0.09 -20.44
C ASP A 290 -10.55 0.78 -19.79
N PHE A 291 -9.90 0.08 -18.86
CA PHE A 291 -8.70 0.58 -18.17
C PHE A 291 -7.46 0.67 -19.08
N ASP A 292 -7.54 0.16 -20.32
CA ASP A 292 -6.49 0.32 -21.34
C ASP A 292 -6.78 1.50 -22.30
N ASP A 293 -7.82 2.31 -22.04
CA ASP A 293 -8.09 3.52 -22.82
C ASP A 293 -7.13 4.66 -22.46
N ASN A 294 -6.12 4.87 -23.33
CA ASN A 294 -5.15 5.95 -23.17
C ASN A 294 -5.70 7.36 -23.46
N ASN A 295 -6.95 7.46 -23.90
CA ASN A 295 -7.63 8.72 -24.17
C ASN A 295 -8.58 9.15 -23.04
N MET A 296 -8.68 8.36 -21.96
CA MET A 296 -9.47 8.70 -20.78
C MET A 296 -8.75 9.72 -19.88
N ASP A 297 -9.53 10.58 -19.22
CA ASP A 297 -9.02 11.48 -18.19
C ASP A 297 -8.89 10.72 -16.86
N ILE A 298 -7.84 11.00 -16.09
CA ILE A 298 -7.52 10.28 -14.85
C ILE A 298 -8.69 10.31 -13.85
N GLU A 299 -9.40 11.43 -13.76
CA GLU A 299 -10.54 11.62 -12.86
C GLU A 299 -11.79 10.85 -13.29
N ASP A 300 -11.89 10.50 -14.58
CA ASP A 300 -13.03 9.76 -15.12
C ASP A 300 -12.98 8.30 -14.67
N PHE A 301 -11.79 7.69 -14.51
CA PHE A 301 -11.67 6.31 -14.03
C PHE A 301 -12.39 6.07 -12.68
N ALA A 302 -12.22 7.00 -11.73
CA ALA A 302 -12.89 6.92 -10.44
C ALA A 302 -14.41 7.11 -10.58
N SER A 303 -14.83 8.08 -11.39
CA SER A 303 -16.24 8.40 -11.63
C SER A 303 -16.98 7.24 -12.33
N GLU A 304 -16.33 6.59 -13.29
CA GLU A 304 -16.85 5.39 -13.96
C GLU A 304 -16.91 4.20 -13.00
N ALA A 305 -15.89 4.00 -12.17
CA ALA A 305 -15.90 2.95 -11.15
C ALA A 305 -17.01 3.15 -10.12
N GLU A 306 -17.23 4.38 -9.63
CA GLU A 306 -18.35 4.71 -8.75
C GLU A 306 -19.70 4.39 -9.40
N THR A 307 -19.87 4.78 -10.67
CA THR A 307 -21.11 4.52 -11.43
C THR A 307 -21.33 3.03 -11.58
N ALA A 308 -20.31 2.27 -11.98
CA ALA A 308 -20.39 0.83 -12.16
C ALA A 308 -20.70 0.09 -10.85
N ILE A 309 -20.10 0.50 -9.73
CA ILE A 309 -20.41 -0.02 -8.39
C ILE A 309 -21.87 0.27 -8.02
N GLN A 310 -22.35 1.49 -8.28
CA GLN A 310 -23.74 1.88 -8.01
C GLN A 310 -24.75 1.12 -8.89
N ASP A 311 -24.38 0.80 -10.14
CA ASP A 311 -25.20 0.00 -11.05
C ASP A 311 -25.20 -1.48 -10.62
N ALA A 312 -24.06 -2.02 -10.16
CA ALA A 312 -23.97 -3.36 -9.61
C ALA A 312 -24.84 -3.54 -8.35
N MET A 313 -25.06 -2.46 -7.57
CA MET A 313 -25.98 -2.48 -6.44
C MET A 313 -27.45 -2.63 -6.84
N ASP A 314 -27.84 -2.23 -8.06
CA ASP A 314 -29.24 -2.23 -8.47
C ASP A 314 -29.79 -3.64 -8.69
N ALA A 315 -29.00 -4.54 -9.24
CA ALA A 315 -29.40 -5.91 -9.51
C ALA A 315 -29.97 -6.64 -8.27
N PRO A 316 -29.25 -6.73 -7.13
CA PRO A 316 -29.78 -7.36 -5.93
C PRO A 316 -30.97 -6.59 -5.33
N LEU A 317 -31.03 -5.27 -5.49
CA LEU A 317 -32.16 -4.46 -5.04
C LEU A 317 -33.44 -4.78 -5.83
N TYR A 318 -33.35 -4.87 -7.17
CA TYR A 318 -34.50 -5.23 -8.02
C TYR A 318 -35.04 -6.62 -7.70
N ASP A 319 -34.15 -7.61 -7.52
CA ASP A 319 -34.55 -8.98 -7.15
C ASP A 319 -35.25 -9.01 -5.80
N ALA A 320 -34.72 -8.26 -4.83
CA ALA A 320 -35.25 -8.22 -3.48
C ALA A 320 -36.51 -7.36 -3.32
N LEU A 321 -36.74 -6.33 -4.13
CA LEU A 321 -37.98 -5.54 -4.15
C LEU A 321 -39.10 -6.28 -4.90
N GLY A 322 -38.75 -7.08 -5.91
CA GLY A 322 -39.71 -7.78 -6.75
C GLY A 322 -40.37 -6.82 -7.75
N SER A 323 -40.55 -7.31 -8.97
CA SER A 323 -40.76 -6.51 -10.18
C SER A 323 -42.08 -5.71 -10.29
N ASN A 324 -42.83 -5.40 -9.22
CA ASN A 324 -44.19 -4.90 -9.43
C ASN A 324 -44.92 -4.01 -8.39
N ASP A 325 -44.30 -3.46 -7.33
CA ASP A 325 -45.04 -2.49 -6.49
C ASP A 325 -44.29 -1.18 -6.14
N GLU A 326 -42.98 -1.05 -6.40
CA GLU A 326 -42.19 0.17 -6.08
C GLU A 326 -41.16 0.60 -7.17
N ILE A 327 -41.23 -0.01 -8.36
CA ILE A 327 -40.54 0.51 -9.55
C ILE A 327 -41.46 1.56 -10.17
N LEU A 328 -40.96 2.78 -10.39
CA LEU A 328 -41.74 3.85 -11.02
C LEU A 328 -42.20 3.41 -12.43
N GLU A 329 -43.24 4.07 -12.96
CA GLU A 329 -43.88 3.68 -14.24
C GLU A 329 -42.91 3.76 -15.45
N ASP A 330 -41.73 4.36 -15.27
CA ASP A 330 -40.61 4.50 -16.21
C ASP A 330 -39.46 3.50 -16.01
N GLY A 331 -39.47 2.69 -14.94
CA GLY A 331 -38.42 1.70 -14.65
C GLY A 331 -37.39 2.15 -13.61
N GLU A 332 -37.50 3.35 -13.04
CA GLU A 332 -36.58 3.86 -12.02
C GLU A 332 -36.93 3.38 -10.60
N LEU A 333 -35.91 3.22 -9.74
CA LEU A 333 -36.10 2.94 -8.31
C LEU A 333 -36.75 4.14 -7.61
N SER A 334 -37.42 3.90 -6.48
CA SER A 334 -38.03 4.99 -5.70
C SER A 334 -36.99 6.03 -5.27
N GLY A 335 -37.38 7.31 -5.13
CA GLY A 335 -36.46 8.39 -4.74
C GLY A 335 -35.78 8.22 -3.38
N ASP A 336 -36.29 7.31 -2.52
CA ASP A 336 -35.62 6.95 -1.26
C ASP A 336 -34.38 6.06 -1.51
N PHE A 337 -34.34 5.27 -2.59
CA PHE A 337 -33.15 4.48 -2.97
C PHE A 337 -32.07 5.33 -3.62
N GLU A 338 -32.46 6.28 -4.46
CA GLU A 338 -31.54 7.25 -5.07
C GLU A 338 -30.84 8.08 -3.97
N ALA A 339 -31.59 8.48 -2.94
CA ALA A 339 -31.03 9.15 -1.76
C ALA A 339 -30.07 8.27 -0.94
N ILE A 340 -30.23 6.93 -0.93
CA ILE A 340 -29.28 6.00 -0.29
C ILE A 340 -28.00 5.91 -1.11
N LYS A 341 -28.09 5.81 -2.44
CA LYS A 341 -26.91 5.82 -3.33
C LYS A 341 -26.11 7.12 -3.16
N GLU A 342 -26.79 8.26 -3.10
CA GLU A 342 -26.16 9.56 -2.87
C GLU A 342 -25.60 9.73 -1.44
N SER A 343 -25.99 8.87 -0.48
CA SER A 343 -25.54 8.97 0.90
C SER A 343 -24.15 8.37 1.17
N GLY A 344 -23.51 7.81 0.14
CA GLY A 344 -22.14 7.27 0.20
C GLY A 344 -22.09 5.80 0.63
N TYR A 345 -21.02 5.43 1.35
CA TYR A 345 -20.70 4.02 1.67
C TYR A 345 -20.69 3.72 3.18
N ASP A 346 -21.23 4.61 4.02
CA ASP A 346 -21.20 4.55 5.49
C ASP A 346 -22.20 3.57 6.11
N PHE A 347 -22.74 2.65 5.32
CA PHE A 347 -23.69 1.63 5.77
C PHE A 347 -23.35 0.26 5.18
N PRO A 348 -23.84 -0.84 5.79
CA PRO A 348 -23.65 -2.18 5.24
C PRO A 348 -24.29 -2.29 3.85
N ASN A 349 -23.45 -2.47 2.84
CA ASN A 349 -23.79 -2.38 1.43
C ASN A 349 -23.32 -3.67 0.71
N PRO A 350 -24.04 -4.15 -0.32
CA PRO A 350 -23.69 -5.38 -1.02
C PRO A 350 -22.40 -5.30 -1.86
N CYS A 351 -22.00 -4.10 -2.29
CA CYS A 351 -20.95 -3.90 -3.28
C CYS A 351 -19.72 -3.18 -2.71
N ALA A 352 -19.92 -2.15 -1.90
CA ALA A 352 -18.82 -1.31 -1.39
C ALA A 352 -19.12 -0.77 0.00
N MET A 353 -18.14 -0.71 0.90
CA MET A 353 -18.32 -0.26 2.29
C MET A 353 -17.20 0.67 2.71
N SER A 354 -17.54 1.69 3.51
CA SER A 354 -16.57 2.50 4.24
C SER A 354 -16.01 1.76 5.45
N VAL A 355 -14.98 2.35 6.07
CA VAL A 355 -14.39 1.86 7.33
C VAL A 355 -15.46 1.74 8.43
N GLU A 356 -16.40 2.70 8.52
CA GLU A 356 -17.45 2.70 9.54
C GLU A 356 -18.48 1.59 9.32
N ALA A 357 -18.86 1.36 8.06
CA ALA A 357 -19.73 0.26 7.67
C ALA A 357 -19.09 -1.11 7.99
N VAL A 358 -17.80 -1.29 7.66
CA VAL A 358 -17.05 -2.51 7.99
C VAL A 358 -17.00 -2.77 9.49
N ARG A 359 -16.75 -1.73 10.31
CA ARG A 359 -16.77 -1.89 11.78
C ARG A 359 -18.16 -2.30 12.29
N THR A 360 -19.22 -1.72 11.74
CA THR A 360 -20.61 -2.08 12.08
C THR A 360 -20.90 -3.55 11.74
N VAL A 361 -20.47 -4.00 10.56
CA VAL A 361 -20.56 -5.39 10.12
C VAL A 361 -19.76 -6.31 11.05
N ASN A 362 -18.56 -5.93 11.45
CA ASN A 362 -17.73 -6.73 12.35
C ASN A 362 -18.33 -6.87 13.76
N GLU A 363 -19.04 -5.86 14.25
CA GLU A 363 -19.70 -5.90 15.56
C GLU A 363 -20.95 -6.79 15.56
N LYS A 364 -21.80 -6.65 14.53
CA LYS A 364 -23.14 -7.27 14.50
C LYS A 364 -23.20 -8.56 13.67
N GLY A 365 -22.24 -8.77 12.78
CA GLY A 365 -22.32 -9.71 11.66
C GLY A 365 -22.99 -9.09 10.44
N TYR A 366 -22.54 -9.47 9.24
CA TYR A 366 -22.98 -8.87 7.96
C TYR A 366 -24.51 -8.90 7.80
N GLU A 367 -25.13 -10.07 7.88
CA GLU A 367 -26.58 -10.22 7.69
C GLU A 367 -27.40 -9.40 8.69
N ALA A 368 -26.96 -9.32 9.96
CA ALA A 368 -27.68 -8.58 10.98
C ALA A 368 -27.54 -7.06 10.78
N ALA A 369 -26.33 -6.58 10.50
CA ALA A 369 -26.08 -5.17 10.22
C ALA A 369 -26.83 -4.70 8.96
N PHE A 370 -26.76 -5.51 7.91
CA PHE A 370 -27.41 -5.27 6.63
C PHE A 370 -28.93 -5.22 6.78
N ASN A 371 -29.54 -6.24 7.36
CA ASN A 371 -30.99 -6.26 7.55
C ASN A 371 -31.47 -5.15 8.50
N GLU A 372 -30.70 -4.79 9.52
CA GLU A 372 -31.09 -3.68 10.42
C GLU A 372 -31.17 -2.34 9.68
N PHE A 373 -30.21 -2.05 8.80
CA PHE A 373 -30.21 -0.83 8.00
C PHE A 373 -31.30 -0.85 6.93
N TRP A 374 -31.34 -1.91 6.12
CA TRP A 374 -32.24 -1.97 4.95
C TRP A 374 -33.71 -2.23 5.30
N ARG A 375 -34.04 -2.68 6.52
CA ARG A 375 -35.42 -2.99 6.93
C ARG A 375 -36.41 -1.85 6.74
N GLU A 376 -35.99 -0.60 6.91
CA GLU A 376 -36.89 0.55 6.76
C GLU A 376 -37.23 0.87 5.29
N PHE A 377 -36.42 0.35 4.35
CA PHE A 377 -36.54 0.58 2.91
C PHE A 377 -37.11 -0.63 2.16
N MET A 378 -37.12 -1.80 2.79
CA MET A 378 -37.66 -3.01 2.17
C MET A 378 -39.15 -3.20 2.51
N PRO A 379 -39.99 -3.55 1.54
CA PRO A 379 -41.41 -3.81 1.78
C PRO A 379 -41.61 -5.02 2.70
N GLU A 380 -42.68 -5.02 3.52
CA GLU A 380 -43.09 -6.19 4.31
C GLU A 380 -43.51 -7.34 3.38
N LYS A 381 -42.57 -8.22 3.03
CA LYS A 381 -42.85 -9.43 2.23
C LYS A 381 -43.33 -10.60 3.11
N GLY A 382 -44.13 -11.49 2.53
CA GLY A 382 -44.46 -12.79 3.13
C GLY A 382 -43.29 -13.78 3.02
N ASP A 383 -43.35 -14.89 3.77
CA ASP A 383 -42.26 -15.88 3.99
C ASP A 383 -41.61 -16.51 2.73
N ASP A 384 -42.11 -16.25 1.50
CA ASP A 384 -41.74 -16.95 0.27
C ASP A 384 -40.84 -16.16 -0.71
N ALA A 385 -40.45 -14.91 -0.40
CA ALA A 385 -39.55 -14.10 -1.24
C ALA A 385 -38.13 -14.00 -0.65
N PRO A 386 -37.07 -14.02 -1.48
CA PRO A 386 -35.70 -13.86 -0.98
C PRO A 386 -35.54 -12.50 -0.30
N THR A 387 -34.85 -12.50 0.84
CA THR A 387 -34.44 -11.29 1.54
C THR A 387 -33.40 -10.52 0.72
N LEU A 388 -33.27 -9.20 0.91
CA LEU A 388 -32.21 -8.42 0.24
C LEU A 388 -30.82 -8.96 0.57
N SER A 389 -30.61 -9.45 1.80
CA SER A 389 -29.35 -10.11 2.16
C SER A 389 -29.08 -11.40 1.38
N GLU A 390 -30.12 -12.16 1.03
CA GLU A 390 -30.00 -13.37 0.20
C GLU A 390 -29.74 -13.01 -1.27
N ALA A 391 -30.47 -12.03 -1.83
CA ALA A 391 -30.24 -11.55 -3.19
C ALA A 391 -28.83 -10.95 -3.34
N ALA A 392 -28.42 -10.08 -2.40
CA ALA A 392 -27.06 -9.52 -2.33
C ALA A 392 -25.98 -10.59 -2.15
N LYS A 393 -26.28 -11.68 -1.42
CA LYS A 393 -25.36 -12.80 -1.30
C LYS A 393 -25.31 -13.62 -2.59
N GLU A 394 -26.43 -13.87 -3.24
CA GLU A 394 -26.46 -14.53 -4.54
C GLU A 394 -25.72 -13.70 -5.59
N THR A 395 -25.87 -12.38 -5.65
CA THR A 395 -25.06 -11.54 -6.56
C THR A 395 -23.56 -11.63 -6.26
N ARG A 396 -23.18 -11.68 -4.98
CA ARG A 396 -21.79 -11.94 -4.54
C ARG A 396 -21.31 -13.40 -4.71
N ASP A 397 -22.21 -14.34 -5.01
CA ASP A 397 -21.89 -15.77 -5.15
C ASP A 397 -22.14 -16.31 -6.59
N ALA A 398 -22.89 -15.58 -7.44
CA ALA A 398 -23.44 -16.06 -8.71
C ALA A 398 -22.77 -15.50 -9.96
N SER A 399 -22.02 -14.39 -9.89
CA SER A 399 -21.26 -13.91 -11.06
C SER A 399 -20.22 -14.97 -11.51
N GLY A 400 -19.62 -15.70 -10.57
CA GLY A 400 -18.78 -16.88 -10.84
C GLY A 400 -19.45 -18.11 -11.49
N LYS A 401 -20.78 -18.13 -11.74
CA LYS A 401 -21.45 -19.27 -12.41
C LYS A 401 -21.69 -19.09 -13.90
N LEU A 402 -21.64 -17.86 -14.43
CA LEU A 402 -21.90 -17.61 -15.84
C LEU A 402 -20.82 -18.22 -16.77
N GLU A 403 -19.62 -18.54 -16.26
CA GLU A 403 -18.58 -19.23 -17.02
C GLU A 403 -18.73 -20.76 -17.09
N GLN A 404 -19.53 -21.40 -16.22
CA GLN A 404 -19.69 -22.87 -16.24
C GLN A 404 -20.95 -23.35 -16.99
N GLU A 405 -21.97 -22.52 -17.16
CA GLU A 405 -23.20 -22.93 -17.86
C GLU A 405 -23.15 -22.73 -19.39
N GLY A 406 -22.09 -22.10 -19.92
CA GLY A 406 -21.90 -21.87 -21.35
C GLY A 406 -21.33 -23.04 -22.16
N HIS A 407 -20.89 -24.14 -21.54
CA HIS A 407 -20.06 -25.15 -22.23
C HIS A 407 -20.60 -26.59 -22.30
N ASP A 408 -21.77 -26.91 -21.72
CA ASP A 408 -22.21 -28.31 -21.59
C ASP A 408 -23.48 -28.70 -22.37
N ASP A 409 -23.98 -27.86 -23.28
CA ASP A 409 -25.20 -28.16 -24.06
C ASP A 409 -25.01 -28.16 -25.60
N GLN A 410 -23.89 -28.73 -26.07
CA GLN A 410 -23.80 -29.27 -27.43
C GLN A 410 -23.41 -30.75 -27.45
N MET A 411 -24.31 -31.59 -26.93
CA MET A 411 -24.32 -33.01 -27.30
C MET A 411 -24.89 -33.22 -28.71
N SER A 412 -23.98 -33.55 -29.62
CA SER A 412 -24.11 -34.69 -30.54
C SER A 412 -25.41 -34.82 -31.37
N GLU A 413 -25.44 -34.17 -32.54
CA GLU A 413 -26.09 -34.77 -33.72
C GLU A 413 -25.02 -35.39 -34.63
N ARG A 414 -24.75 -36.68 -34.41
CA ARG A 414 -24.13 -37.56 -35.39
C ARG A 414 -25.20 -37.98 -36.40
N GLU A 415 -25.11 -37.49 -37.63
CA GLU A 415 -25.64 -38.23 -38.77
C GLU A 415 -24.60 -39.27 -39.23
N ASP A 416 -25.03 -40.53 -39.11
CA ASP A 416 -24.41 -41.71 -39.69
C ASP A 416 -24.47 -41.66 -41.23
N GLU A 417 -23.34 -41.55 -41.90
CA GLU A 417 -23.14 -42.23 -43.19
C GLU A 417 -21.88 -43.09 -43.15
N ARG A 418 -22.11 -44.40 -42.97
CA ARG A 418 -21.11 -45.46 -43.12
C ARG A 418 -20.89 -45.74 -44.61
N GLY A 419 -19.64 -45.59 -45.03
CA GLY A 419 -18.82 -46.68 -45.58
C GLY A 419 -19.13 -47.20 -46.98
N ASN A 420 -18.16 -46.98 -47.88
CA ASN A 420 -17.53 -47.95 -48.79
C ASN A 420 -16.37 -47.18 -49.46
N GLY A 421 -15.09 -47.48 -49.24
CA GLY A 421 -14.44 -48.73 -49.58
C GLY A 421 -14.18 -48.77 -51.09
N ASP A 422 -12.99 -48.35 -51.54
CA ASP A 422 -12.10 -49.12 -52.45
C ASP A 422 -10.98 -48.30 -53.14
N THR A 423 -9.76 -48.79 -52.91
CA THR A 423 -8.57 -48.99 -53.79
C THR A 423 -8.06 -47.94 -54.79
N GLU A 424 -6.72 -47.80 -54.74
CA GLU A 424 -5.75 -47.59 -55.84
C GLU A 424 -5.86 -46.32 -56.71
N HIS A 425 -4.96 -45.35 -56.51
CA HIS A 425 -3.71 -45.26 -57.26
C HIS A 425 -2.77 -44.16 -56.77
#